data_AF-F8CED6-F1
#
_entry.id   AF-F8CED6-F1
#
_cell.length_a   1.000
_cell.length_b   1.000
_cell.length_c   1.000
_cell.angle_alpha   90.00
_cell.angle_beta   90.00
_cell.angle_gamma   90.00
#
_symmetry.space_group_name_H-M   'P 1'
#
loop_
_entity.id
_entity.type
_entity.pdbx_description
1 polymer ?
#
loop_
_entity_poly.entity_id
_entity_poly.type
_entity_poly.pdbx_seq_one_letter_code
_entity_poly.pdbx_strand_id
1 'polypeptide(L)'
;MRTLGGNGALRIFLAPQASHRVWSYSLTDHGLAPETGAIDSLDTLAELLARHGGLLTDLPWTELPTFGGPPPPDTTDVWSWDARRLLVGTRPDLLRLVPRDSPAVPRRNLPSP
;
A
#
# COMPACT_ATOMS: atom_id res chain seq x y z
N MET A 1 -32.34 -2.05 -0.49
CA MET A 1 -32.28 -1.59 0.92
C MET A 1 -30.98 -0.83 1.11
N ARG A 2 -31.09 0.46 1.49
CA ARG A 2 -30.19 1.37 2.26
C ARG A 2 -28.70 0.94 2.36
N THR A 3 -27.70 1.77 2.06
CA THR A 3 -27.51 3.21 2.38
C THR A 3 -26.59 3.93 1.37
N LEU A 4 -26.78 5.26 1.25
CA LEU A 4 -25.79 6.23 0.74
C LEU A 4 -24.40 5.94 1.35
N GLY A 5 -23.31 6.00 0.58
CA GLY A 5 -22.04 5.42 1.04
C GLY A 5 -20.80 6.29 0.81
N GLY A 6 -20.79 7.50 1.38
CA GLY A 6 -19.58 8.27 1.74
C GLY A 6 -18.66 8.69 0.58
N ASN A 7 -18.61 9.99 0.27
CA ASN A 7 -17.51 10.58 -0.52
C ASN A 7 -16.24 10.66 0.34
N GLY A 8 -15.75 9.51 0.79
CA GLY A 8 -14.49 9.38 1.49
C GLY A 8 -13.33 9.35 0.50
N ALA A 9 -12.23 10.04 0.78
CA ALA A 9 -11.03 10.01 -0.03
C ALA A 9 -9.82 9.66 0.82
N LEU A 10 -9.12 8.58 0.45
CA LEU A 10 -7.82 8.22 0.99
C LEU A 10 -6.72 8.81 0.10
N ARG A 11 -5.87 9.65 0.67
CA ARG A 11 -4.69 10.21 0.01
C ARG A 11 -3.45 9.75 0.74
N ILE A 12 -2.52 9.15 0.01
CA ILE A 12 -1.19 8.80 0.51
C ILE A 12 -0.21 9.79 -0.11
N PHE A 13 0.70 10.37 0.65
CA PHE A 13 1.64 11.34 0.11
C PHE A 13 2.92 11.37 0.91
N LEU A 14 3.99 11.80 0.27
CA LEU A 14 5.28 11.98 0.92
C LEU A 14 5.31 13.35 1.58
N ALA A 15 5.09 13.39 2.90
CA ALA A 15 5.10 14.62 3.65
C ALA A 15 6.55 15.09 3.92
N PRO A 16 6.86 16.37 3.68
CA PRO A 16 8.12 16.95 4.16
C PRO A 16 8.06 17.11 5.68
N GLN A 17 8.69 16.19 6.41
CA GLN A 17 8.96 16.31 7.85
C GLN A 17 10.37 16.89 8.05
N ALA A 18 10.58 17.65 9.13
CA ALA A 18 11.69 18.59 9.34
C ALA A 18 13.12 18.07 9.07
N SER A 19 13.34 16.76 8.92
CA SER A 19 14.64 16.19 8.52
C SER A 19 14.54 14.94 7.64
N HIS A 20 13.35 14.38 7.41
CA HIS A 20 13.14 13.16 6.62
C HIS A 20 11.83 13.22 5.85
N ARG A 21 11.81 12.60 4.67
CA ARG A 21 10.58 12.38 3.90
C ARG A 21 9.85 11.19 4.53
N VAL A 22 8.72 11.45 5.17
CA VAL A 22 7.89 10.43 5.82
C VAL A 22 6.63 10.27 5.00
N TRP A 23 6.30 9.03 4.66
CA TRP A 23 5.02 8.76 4.02
C TRP A 23 3.91 8.99 5.03
N SER A 24 2.85 9.67 4.60
CA SER A 24 1.70 9.97 5.44
C SER A 24 0.43 9.72 4.64
N TYR A 25 -0.67 9.49 5.36
CA TYR A 25 -1.99 9.44 4.76
C TYR A 25 -2.89 10.53 5.32
N SER A 26 -3.87 10.91 4.53
CA SER A 26 -5.01 11.71 4.94
C SER A 26 -6.27 11.01 4.46
N LEU A 27 -7.16 10.73 5.41
CA LEU A 27 -8.51 10.26 5.16
C LEU A 27 -9.45 11.45 5.35
N THR A 28 -10.23 11.74 4.33
CA THR A 28 -11.35 12.67 4.44
C THR A 28 -12.60 11.85 4.34
N ASP A 29 -13.44 11.86 5.39
CA ASP A 29 -14.76 11.24 5.39
C ASP A 29 -15.80 12.28 5.82
N HIS A 30 -16.95 12.31 5.15
CA HIS A 30 -17.94 13.37 5.35
C HIS A 30 -18.80 13.06 6.59
N GLY A 31 -18.30 13.42 7.77
CA GLY A 31 -18.98 13.20 9.05
C GLY A 31 -18.06 12.85 10.22
N LEU A 32 -16.79 12.51 9.92
CA LEU A 32 -15.74 12.33 10.91
C LEU A 32 -14.68 13.42 10.77
N ALA A 33 -13.92 13.62 11.85
CA ALA A 33 -12.74 14.46 11.78
C ALA A 33 -11.76 13.85 10.75
N PRO A 34 -11.11 14.67 9.91
CA PRO A 34 -10.10 14.17 8.98
C PRO A 34 -9.03 13.43 9.77
N GLU A 35 -8.79 12.17 9.39
CA GLU A 35 -7.78 11.34 10.03
C GLU A 35 -6.48 11.48 9.24
N THR A 36 -5.37 11.66 9.96
CA THR A 36 -4.05 11.67 9.35
C THR A 36 -3.09 10.86 10.21
N GLY A 37 -2.16 10.18 9.55
CA GLY A 37 -1.17 9.37 10.25
C GLY A 37 0.07 9.15 9.40
N ALA A 38 1.17 8.80 10.07
CA ALA A 38 2.38 8.39 9.39
C ALA A 38 2.25 6.93 8.91
N ILE A 39 2.89 6.63 7.79
CA ILE A 39 3.09 5.29 7.27
C ILE A 39 4.59 5.01 7.37
N ASP A 40 5.02 4.47 8.50
CA ASP A 40 6.41 4.14 8.80
C ASP A 40 6.77 2.68 8.47
N SER A 41 5.76 1.83 8.27
CA SER A 41 5.91 0.39 8.12
C SER A 41 4.98 -0.21 7.07
N LEU A 42 5.38 -1.36 6.53
CA LEU A 42 4.58 -2.12 5.57
C LEU A 42 3.25 -2.61 6.18
N ASP A 43 3.25 -2.96 7.47
CA ASP A 43 2.03 -3.33 8.20
C ASP A 43 1.04 -2.17 8.22
N THR A 44 1.48 -0.96 8.61
CA THR A 44 0.65 0.24 8.62
C THR A 44 0.03 0.52 7.24
N LEU A 45 0.82 0.37 6.17
CA LEU A 45 0.31 0.51 4.80
C LEU A 45 -0.74 -0.56 4.47
N ALA A 46 -0.46 -1.82 4.79
CA ALA A 46 -1.35 -2.93 4.50
C ALA A 46 -2.67 -2.81 5.25
N GLU A 47 -2.64 -2.44 6.52
CA GLU A 47 -3.84 -2.21 7.34
C GLU A 47 -4.67 -1.05 6.80
N LEU A 48 -4.02 0.06 6.44
CA LEU A 48 -4.66 1.23 5.84
C LEU A 48 -5.38 0.85 4.53
N LEU A 49 -4.71 0.11 3.66
CA LEU A 49 -5.30 -0.32 2.38
C LEU A 49 -6.38 -1.39 2.56
N ALA A 50 -6.24 -2.29 3.53
CA ALA A 50 -7.27 -3.29 3.84
C ALA A 50 -8.56 -2.64 4.35
N ARG A 51 -8.46 -1.56 5.15
CA ARG A 51 -9.63 -0.82 5.65
C ARG A 51 -10.19 0.20 4.68
N HIS A 52 -9.33 0.96 4.01
CA HIS A 52 -9.70 2.17 3.28
C HIS A 52 -9.27 2.16 1.81
N GLY A 53 -8.70 1.07 1.31
CA GLY A 53 -8.18 1.00 -0.06
C GLY A 53 -9.24 1.19 -1.14
N GLY A 54 -10.52 0.92 -0.84
CA GLY A 54 -11.65 1.25 -1.71
C GLY A 54 -11.87 2.76 -1.93
N LEU A 55 -11.26 3.61 -1.10
CA LEU A 55 -11.32 5.07 -1.16
C LEU A 55 -10.08 5.70 -1.82
N LEU A 56 -9.14 4.88 -2.32
CA LEU A 56 -7.93 5.38 -2.97
C LEU A 56 -8.26 5.82 -4.40
N THR A 57 -8.47 7.12 -4.61
CA THR A 57 -8.94 7.67 -5.90
C THR A 57 -7.85 8.34 -6.74
N ASP A 58 -6.76 8.79 -6.10
CA ASP A 58 -5.87 9.82 -6.68
C ASP A 58 -4.41 9.37 -6.84
N LEU A 59 -3.97 8.27 -6.20
CA LEU A 59 -2.60 7.81 -6.34
C LEU A 59 -2.47 6.79 -7.47
N PRO A 60 -1.52 6.95 -8.40
CA PRO A 60 -1.05 5.81 -9.17
C PRO A 60 -0.47 4.81 -8.17
N TRP A 61 -1.07 3.62 -8.13
CA TRP A 61 -0.72 2.54 -7.20
C TRP A 61 0.75 2.10 -7.27
N THR A 62 1.47 2.52 -8.32
CA THR A 62 2.91 2.35 -8.52
C THR A 62 3.79 3.26 -7.64
N GLU A 63 3.23 4.26 -6.97
CA GLU A 63 3.96 5.23 -6.15
C GLU A 63 3.83 5.00 -4.64
N LEU A 64 3.50 3.77 -4.22
CA LEU A 64 3.39 3.46 -2.80
C LEU A 64 4.77 3.41 -2.10
N PRO A 65 4.82 3.72 -0.79
CA PRO A 65 6.03 3.62 0.00
C PRO A 65 6.65 2.24 -0.08
N THR A 66 7.97 2.16 -0.05
CA THR A 66 8.72 0.92 0.20
C THR A 66 9.57 1.12 1.44
N PHE A 67 9.57 0.13 2.35
CA PHE A 67 10.14 0.24 3.69
C PHE A 67 11.53 -0.40 3.79
N GLY A 68 12.26 -0.40 2.67
CA GLY A 68 13.61 -0.94 2.56
C GLY A 68 13.68 -2.38 2.04
N GLY A 69 14.90 -2.90 1.99
CA GLY A 69 15.23 -4.13 1.27
C GLY A 69 15.39 -3.91 -0.23
N PRO A 70 16.05 -4.84 -0.94
CA PRO A 70 16.23 -4.75 -2.38
C PRO A 70 14.88 -4.82 -3.10
N PRO A 71 14.72 -4.18 -4.27
CA PRO A 71 13.53 -4.36 -5.09
C PRO A 71 13.38 -5.86 -5.43
N PRO A 72 12.15 -6.41 -5.40
CA PRO A 72 11.93 -7.79 -5.81
C PRO A 72 12.28 -7.95 -7.31
N PRO A 73 12.73 -9.15 -7.73
CA PRO A 73 13.11 -9.41 -9.13
C PRO A 73 11.92 -9.34 -10.10
N ASP A 74 10.70 -9.46 -9.59
CA ASP A 74 9.45 -9.28 -10.30
C ASP A 74 8.55 -8.35 -9.47
N THR A 75 8.08 -7.26 -10.07
CA THR A 75 7.17 -6.29 -9.44
C THR A 75 5.74 -6.42 -9.96
N THR A 76 5.44 -7.44 -10.77
CA THR A 76 4.09 -7.74 -11.24
C THR A 76 3.22 -8.04 -10.04
N ASP A 77 2.12 -7.31 -9.91
CA ASP A 77 1.20 -7.38 -8.76
C ASP A 77 1.86 -7.10 -7.40
N VAL A 78 3.07 -6.52 -7.38
CA VAL A 78 3.74 -6.07 -6.15
C VAL A 78 3.59 -4.56 -6.04
N TRP A 79 2.97 -4.14 -4.94
CA TRP A 79 2.64 -2.74 -4.70
C TRP A 79 3.59 -2.06 -3.71
N SER A 80 4.12 -2.82 -2.76
CA SER A 80 5.04 -2.33 -1.75
C SER A 80 5.84 -3.49 -1.15
N TRP A 81 6.94 -3.20 -0.48
CA TRP A 81 7.78 -4.20 0.17
C TRP A 81 8.54 -3.64 1.36
N ASP A 82 8.98 -4.55 2.22
CA ASP A 82 9.99 -4.33 3.25
C ASP A 82 11.13 -5.35 3.08
N ALA A 83 12.09 -5.41 3.99
CA ALA A 83 13.22 -6.34 3.91
C ALA A 83 12.84 -7.84 3.94
N ARG A 84 11.63 -8.19 4.36
CA ARG A 84 11.19 -9.57 4.66
C ARG A 84 9.90 -9.97 3.93
N ARG A 85 9.06 -9.02 3.52
CA ARG A 85 7.71 -9.23 3.01
C ARG A 85 7.41 -8.35 1.81
N LEU A 86 6.44 -8.78 1.02
CA LEU A 86 5.89 -8.09 -0.13
C LEU A 86 4.39 -7.88 0.08
N LEU A 87 3.89 -6.71 -0.28
CA LEU A 87 2.47 -6.44 -0.41
C LEU A 87 2.07 -6.70 -1.86
N VAL A 88 1.27 -7.75 -2.06
CA VAL A 88 0.89 -8.22 -3.39
C VAL A 88 -0.62 -8.27 -3.58
N GLY A 89 -1.08 -8.12 -4.82
CA GLY A 89 -2.47 -8.29 -5.19
C GLY A 89 -2.80 -7.55 -6.49
N THR A 90 -4.06 -7.60 -6.93
CA THR A 90 -4.50 -6.90 -8.15
C THR A 90 -5.40 -5.71 -7.87
N ARG A 91 -5.94 -5.62 -6.65
CA ARG A 91 -6.85 -4.56 -6.18
C ARG A 91 -6.62 -4.30 -4.68
N PRO A 92 -6.85 -3.07 -4.19
CA PRO A 92 -6.73 -2.70 -2.77
C PRO A 92 -7.38 -3.65 -1.78
N ASP A 93 -8.63 -4.03 -2.06
CA ASP A 93 -9.44 -4.90 -1.21
C ASP A 93 -8.96 -6.36 -1.20
N LEU A 94 -8.06 -6.72 -2.13
CA LEU A 94 -7.49 -8.05 -2.29
C LEU A 94 -5.97 -8.08 -2.01
N LEU A 95 -5.42 -7.03 -1.41
CA LEU A 95 -4.01 -6.99 -1.06
C LEU A 95 -3.72 -7.95 0.09
N ARG A 96 -2.57 -8.62 0.00
CA ARG A 96 -2.06 -9.53 1.03
C ARG A 96 -0.58 -9.32 1.25
N LEU A 97 -0.16 -9.47 2.50
CA LEU A 97 1.24 -9.55 2.85
C LEU A 97 1.72 -10.99 2.70
N VAL A 98 2.76 -11.18 1.91
CA VAL A 98 3.43 -12.48 1.74
C VAL A 98 4.90 -12.37 2.14
N PRO A 99 5.49 -13.40 2.76
CA PRO A 99 6.94 -13.47 2.94
C PRO A 99 7.65 -13.41 1.58
N ARG A 100 8.82 -12.75 1.51
CA ARG A 100 9.63 -12.68 0.28
C ARG A 100 10.04 -14.04 -0.27
N ASP A 101 10.26 -15.01 0.61
CA ASP A 101 10.59 -16.38 0.21
C ASP A 101 9.35 -17.21 -0.16
N SER A 102 8.15 -16.64 -0.09
CA SER A 102 6.94 -17.40 -0.37
C SER A 102 6.89 -17.87 -1.83
N PRO A 103 6.51 -19.13 -2.11
CA PRO A 103 6.32 -19.62 -3.47
C PRO A 103 5.14 -18.95 -4.20
N ALA A 104 4.30 -18.20 -3.47
CA ALA A 104 3.20 -17.41 -4.02
C ALA A 104 3.66 -16.11 -4.71
N VAL A 105 4.93 -15.72 -4.52
CA VAL A 105 5.54 -14.63 -5.30
C VAL A 105 5.95 -15.22 -6.64
N PRO A 106 5.49 -14.69 -7.79
CA PRO A 106 5.92 -15.18 -9.09
C PRO A 106 7.44 -15.07 -9.21
N ARG A 107 8.11 -16.22 -9.08
CA ARG A 107 9.53 -16.35 -9.37
C ARG A 107 9.61 -16.49 -10.89
N ARG A 108 10.12 -15.48 -11.58
CA ARG A 108 10.38 -15.55 -13.02
C ARG A 108 11.10 -16.87 -13.29
N ASN A 109 10.44 -17.81 -13.99
CA ASN A 109 11.10 -18.96 -14.58
C ASN A 109 12.13 -18.40 -15.57
N LEU A 110 13.39 -18.30 -15.14
CA LEU A 110 14.50 -18.13 -16.07
C LEU A 110 14.49 -19.34 -16.99
N PRO A 111 14.49 -19.18 -18.32
CA PRO A 111 14.69 -20.32 -19.20
C PRO A 111 16.03 -20.97 -18.82
N SER A 112 15.99 -22.27 -18.52
CA SER A 112 17.21 -23.05 -18.31
C SER A 112 18.05 -23.01 -19.60
N PRO A 113 19.38 -22.84 -19.50
CA PRO A 113 20.27 -22.80 -20.65
C PRO A 113 20.27 -24.11 -21.45
#